data_AF-A0A920G8U4-F1
#
_entry.id   AF-A0A920G8U4-F1
#
_cell.length_a   1.000
_cell.length_b   1.000
_cell.length_c   1.000
_cell.angle_alpha   90.00
_cell.angle_beta   90.00
_cell.angle_gamma   90.00
#
_symmetry.space_group_name_H-M   'P 1'
#
loop_
_entity.id
_entity.type
_entity.pdbx_description
1 polymer ?
#
loop_
_entity_poly.entity_id
_entity_poly.type
_entity_poly.pdbx_seq_one_letter_code
_entity_poly.pdbx_strand_id
1 'polypeptide(L)'
;MFLWSALAHLIALTSPGPDTAIVLRQVSLHGRIEGFKASLGIGIGIYIHCILAVNGISIIIVSNELYKFLISLVGGTYIMYLGISMLTSDINNVSKKIFLFKQIKIVFLPA
;
A
#
# COMPACT_ATOMS: atom_id res chain seq x y z
N MET A 1 -14.85 -13.98 24.66
CA MET A 1 -15.14 -13.25 23.40
C MET A 1 -14.35 -11.95 23.28
N PHE A 2 -14.40 -11.04 24.26
CA PHE A 2 -13.68 -9.74 24.19
C PHE A 2 -12.15 -9.85 24.14
N LEU A 3 -11.55 -10.81 24.84
CA LEU A 3 -10.08 -10.97 24.88
C LEU A 3 -9.48 -11.35 23.51
N TRP A 4 -10.17 -12.20 22.74
CA TRP A 4 -9.76 -12.58 21.39
C TRP A 4 -9.86 -11.42 20.39
N SER A 5 -10.92 -10.61 20.50
CA SER A 5 -11.07 -9.42 19.67
C SER A 5 -10.00 -8.36 19.98
N ALA A 6 -9.66 -8.17 21.26
CA ALA A 6 -8.60 -7.25 21.67
C ALA A 6 -7.21 -7.66 21.14
N LEU A 7 -6.89 -8.96 21.21
CA LEU A 7 -5.63 -9.49 20.70
C LEU A 7 -5.53 -9.34 19.17
N ALA A 8 -6.62 -9.63 18.45
CA ALA A 8 -6.67 -9.47 17.00
C ALA A 8 -6.45 -8.00 16.56
N HIS A 9 -7.03 -7.03 17.28
CA HIS A 9 -6.83 -5.61 16.98
C HIS A 9 -5.39 -5.16 17.25
N LEU A 10 -4.77 -5.59 18.36
CA LEU A 10 -3.37 -5.25 18.65
C LEU A 10 -2.41 -5.72 17.55
N ILE A 11 -2.62 -6.92 17.02
CA ILE A 11 -1.81 -7.49 15.92
C ILE A 11 -2.07 -6.73 14.61
N ALA A 12 -3.32 -6.36 14.34
CA ALA A 12 -3.68 -5.59 13.15
C ALA A 12 -3.09 -4.17 13.16
N LEU A 13 -3.07 -3.48 14.31
CA LEU A 13 -2.48 -2.14 14.44
C LEU A 13 -0.95 -2.15 14.33
N THR A 14 -0.30 -3.26 14.71
CA THR A 14 1.16 -3.41 14.62
C THR A 14 1.65 -3.84 13.25
N SER A 15 0.76 -4.19 12.32
CA SER A 15 1.11 -4.38 10.92
C SER A 15 0.97 -3.03 10.20
N PRO A 16 2.04 -2.21 10.07
CA PRO A 16 2.00 -1.06 9.19
C PRO A 16 1.64 -1.57 7.80
N GLY A 17 0.40 -1.29 7.37
CA GLY A 17 -0.12 -1.75 6.09
C GLY A 17 0.67 -1.20 4.91
N PRO A 18 0.45 -1.73 3.70
CA PRO A 18 1.17 -1.31 2.48
C PRO A 18 1.06 0.20 2.22
N ASP A 19 -0.09 0.81 2.55
CA ASP A 19 -0.29 2.26 2.49
C ASP A 19 0.74 3.03 3.35
N THR A 20 0.84 2.67 4.63
CA THR A 20 1.78 3.30 5.56
C THR A 20 3.24 3.07 5.15
N ALA A 21 3.56 1.89 4.62
CA ALA A 21 4.90 1.59 4.10
C ALA A 21 5.26 2.48 2.90
N ILE A 22 4.31 2.73 2.00
CA ILE A 22 4.50 3.62 0.85
C ILE A 22 4.70 5.07 1.32
N VAL A 23 3.87 5.57 2.25
CA VAL A 23 4.01 6.93 2.78
C VAL A 23 5.35 7.11 3.50
N LEU A 24 5.73 6.17 4.37
CA LEU A 24 7.02 6.20 5.08
C LEU A 24 8.20 6.18 4.11
N ARG A 25 8.12 5.36 3.06
CA ARG A 25 9.14 5.32 2.01
C ARG A 25 9.24 6.66 1.28
N GLN A 26 8.12 7.30 0.95
CA GLN A 26 8.14 8.61 0.28
C GLN A 26 8.69 9.71 1.19
N VAL A 27 8.32 9.71 2.47
CA VAL A 27 8.87 10.64 3.47
C VAL A 27 10.37 10.45 3.63
N SER A 28 10.84 9.20 3.70
CA SER A 28 12.26 8.86 3.88
C SER A 28 13.12 9.21 2.66
N LEU A 29 12.59 9.01 1.45
CA LEU A 29 13.30 9.26 0.19
C LEU A 29 13.30 10.72 -0.26
N HIS A 30 12.13 11.36 -0.22
CA HIS A 30 11.91 12.64 -0.88
C HIS A 30 11.58 13.79 0.09
N GLY A 31 11.28 13.46 1.36
CA GLY A 31 10.98 14.42 2.43
C GLY A 31 9.50 14.49 2.80
N ARG A 32 9.17 15.26 3.84
CA ARG A 32 7.82 15.35 4.43
C ARG A 32 6.73 15.79 3.46
N ILE A 33 7.03 16.70 2.54
CA ILE A 33 6.06 17.27 1.60
C ILE A 33 5.59 16.21 0.58
N GLU A 34 6.52 15.39 0.09
CA GLU A 34 6.19 14.32 -0.87
C GLU A 34 5.41 13.18 -0.21
N GLY A 35 5.65 12.92 1.07
CA GLY A 35 4.80 12.05 1.88
C GLY A 35 3.35 12.54 1.99
N PHE A 36 3.16 13.85 2.18
CA PHE A 36 1.81 14.46 2.28
C PHE A 36 1.04 14.37 0.95
N LYS A 37 1.73 14.57 -0.18
CA LYS A 37 1.14 14.36 -1.50
C LYS A 37 0.76 12.89 -1.73
N ALA A 38 1.61 11.97 -1.31
CA ALA A 38 1.32 10.53 -1.40
C ALA A 38 0.08 10.16 -0.57
N SER A 39 -0.01 10.62 0.69
CA SER A 39 -1.16 10.31 1.55
C SER A 39 -2.46 10.93 1.02
N LEU A 40 -2.42 12.14 0.46
CA LEU A 40 -3.59 12.75 -0.19
C LEU A 40 -4.06 11.94 -1.40
N GLY A 41 -3.14 11.50 -2.25
CA GLY A 41 -3.47 10.67 -3.41
C GLY A 41 -4.12 9.35 -3.00
N ILE A 42 -3.58 8.69 -1.98
CA ILE A 42 -4.14 7.42 -1.50
C ILE A 42 -5.51 7.65 -0.85
N GLY A 43 -5.67 8.71 -0.05
CA GLY A 43 -6.96 9.08 0.55
C GLY A 43 -8.05 9.36 -0.49
N ILE A 44 -7.74 10.13 -1.54
CA ILE A 44 -8.68 10.41 -2.64
C ILE A 44 -9.03 9.13 -3.40
N GLY A 45 -8.05 8.28 -3.68
CA GLY A 45 -8.29 6.99 -4.37
C GLY A 45 -9.22 6.07 -3.56
N ILE A 46 -8.98 5.94 -2.25
CA ILE A 46 -9.83 5.15 -1.36
C ILE A 46 -11.24 5.75 -1.28
N TYR A 47 -11.35 7.07 -1.22
CA TYR A 47 -12.64 7.75 -1.18
C TYR A 47 -13.48 7.48 -2.43
N ILE A 48 -12.87 7.61 -3.62
CA ILE A 48 -13.52 7.28 -4.89
C ILE A 48 -13.91 5.80 -4.93
N HIS A 49 -13.03 4.90 -4.46
CA HIS A 49 -13.32 3.47 -4.39
C HIS A 49 -14.52 3.16 -3.47
N CYS A 50 -14.59 3.79 -2.28
CA CYS A 50 -15.72 3.67 -1.37
C CYS A 50 -17.03 4.14 -2.02
N ILE A 51 -17.00 5.28 -2.71
CA ILE A 51 -18.16 5.78 -3.45
C ILE A 51 -18.60 4.76 -4.50
N LEU A 52 -17.68 4.22 -5.31
CA LEU A 52 -17.98 3.21 -6.32
C LEU A 52 -18.54 1.92 -5.71
N ALA A 53 -18.01 1.48 -4.56
CA ALA A 53 -18.49 0.31 -3.83
C ALA A 53 -19.92 0.51 -3.31
N VAL A 54 -20.22 1.67 -2.72
CA VAL A 54 -21.54 2.03 -2.19
C VAL A 54 -22.57 2.28 -3.31
N ASN A 55 -22.14 2.81 -4.45
CA ASN A 55 -23.02 3.02 -5.63
C ASN A 55 -23.45 1.71 -6.32
N GLY A 56 -23.08 0.54 -5.79
CA GLY A 56 -23.70 -0.72 -6.21
C GLY A 56 -23.08 -1.38 -7.43
N ILE A 57 -21.91 -0.94 -7.93
CA ILE A 57 -21.11 -1.75 -8.87
C ILE A 57 -20.84 -3.14 -8.29
N SER A 58 -20.68 -3.23 -6.97
CA SER A 58 -20.57 -4.48 -6.22
C SER A 58 -21.77 -5.43 -6.43
N ILE A 59 -22.99 -4.90 -6.61
CA ILE A 59 -24.20 -5.71 -6.77
C ILE A 59 -24.19 -6.45 -8.12
N ILE A 60 -23.69 -5.82 -9.18
CA ILE A 60 -23.55 -6.44 -10.51
C ILE A 60 -22.57 -7.61 -10.44
N ILE A 61 -21.46 -7.45 -9.71
CA ILE A 61 -20.39 -8.46 -9.60
C ILE A 61 -20.85 -9.68 -8.78
N VAL A 62 -21.69 -9.45 -7.76
CA VAL A 62 -22.22 -10.52 -6.89
C VAL A 62 -23.38 -11.28 -7.53
N SER A 63 -24.08 -10.68 -8.50
CA SER A 63 -25.25 -11.29 -9.16
C SER A 63 -24.95 -12.57 -9.95
N ASN A 64 -23.70 -12.76 -10.38
CA ASN A 64 -23.29 -13.91 -11.19
C ASN A 64 -22.01 -14.53 -10.64
N GLU A 65 -22.10 -15.81 -10.27
CA GLU A 65 -21.04 -16.56 -9.59
C GLU A 65 -19.72 -16.62 -10.40
N LEU A 66 -19.80 -16.62 -11.74
CA LEU A 66 -18.62 -16.66 -12.59
C LEU A 66 -17.76 -15.40 -12.44
N TYR A 67 -18.36 -14.22 -12.40
CA TYR A 67 -17.60 -12.96 -12.27
C TYR A 67 -16.95 -12.84 -10.89
N LYS A 68 -17.67 -13.26 -9.84
CA LYS A 68 -17.13 -13.32 -8.48
C LYS A 68 -15.97 -14.32 -8.38
N PHE A 69 -16.06 -15.47 -9.03
CA PHE A 69 -14.98 -16.45 -9.05
C PHE A 69 -13.73 -15.91 -9.78
N LEU A 70 -13.92 -15.33 -10.97
CA LEU A 70 -12.83 -14.74 -11.76
C LEU A 70 -12.11 -13.62 -11.00
N ILE A 71 -12.85 -12.68 -10.40
CA ILE A 71 -12.22 -11.56 -9.66
C ILE A 71 -11.45 -12.07 -8.44
N SER A 72 -11.97 -13.10 -7.76
CA SER A 72 -11.30 -13.69 -6.59
C SER A 72 -10.06 -14.48 -6.99
N LEU A 73 -10.08 -15.16 -8.14
CA LEU A 73 -8.93 -15.86 -8.70
C LEU A 73 -7.82 -14.87 -9.10
N VAL A 74 -8.18 -13.78 -9.78
CA VAL A 74 -7.24 -12.72 -10.17
C VAL A 74 -6.68 -12.00 -8.94
N GLY A 75 -7.53 -11.66 -7.97
CA GLY A 75 -7.09 -11.03 -6.72
C GLY A 75 -6.16 -11.93 -5.90
N GLY A 76 -6.50 -13.22 -5.77
CA GLY A 76 -5.69 -14.20 -5.06
C GLY A 76 -4.33 -14.42 -5.71
N THR A 77 -4.29 -14.58 -7.04
CA THR A 77 -3.04 -14.72 -7.80
C THR A 77 -2.17 -13.46 -7.70
N TYR A 78 -2.77 -12.28 -7.72
CA TYR A 78 -2.05 -11.01 -7.53
C TYR A 78 -1.40 -10.89 -6.14
N ILE A 79 -2.12 -11.25 -5.08
CA ILE A 79 -1.57 -11.27 -3.71
C ILE A 79 -0.45 -12.30 -3.59
N MET A 80 -0.62 -13.48 -4.19
CA MET A 80 0.41 -14.53 -4.20
C MET A 80 1.70 -14.05 -4.90
N TYR A 81 1.56 -13.36 -6.04
CA TYR A 81 2.68 -12.72 -6.74
C TYR A 81 3.38 -11.68 -5.87
N LEU A 82 2.62 -10.79 -5.22
CA LEU A 82 3.17 -9.78 -4.30
C LEU A 82 3.94 -10.44 -3.14
N GLY A 83 3.40 -11.50 -2.55
CA GLY A 83 4.06 -12.23 -1.47
C GLY A 83 5.40 -12.82 -1.88
N ILE A 84 5.47 -13.45 -3.06
CA ILE A 84 6.72 -14.00 -3.61
C ILE A 84 7.70 -12.87 -3.94
N SER A 85 7.22 -11.79 -4.55
CA SER A 85 8.06 -10.63 -4.90
C SER A 85 8.69 -9.98 -3.67
N MET A 86 7.97 -9.92 -2.54
CA MET A 86 8.53 -9.44 -1.27
C MET A 86 9.62 -10.38 -0.72
N LEU A 87 9.44 -11.69 -0.83
CA LEU A 87 10.45 -12.68 -0.41
C LEU A 87 11.75 -12.61 -1.23
N THR A 88 11.63 -12.32 -2.53
CA THR A 88 12.77 -12.20 -3.46
C THR A 88 13.37 -10.79 -3.51
N SER A 89 12.79 -9.81 -2.82
CA SER A 89 13.27 -8.43 -2.88
C SER A 89 14.59 -8.25 -2.12
N ASP A 90 15.69 -8.04 -2.86
CA ASP A 90 17.00 -7.70 -2.30
C ASP A 90 16.98 -6.30 -1.65
N ILE A 91 16.90 -6.27 -0.31
CA ILE A 91 16.92 -5.04 0.51
C ILE A 91 18.18 -4.18 0.26
N ASN A 92 19.26 -4.82 -0.23
CA ASN A 92 20.57 -4.21 -0.45
C ASN A 92 20.59 -3.18 -1.59
N ASN A 93 19.74 -3.33 -2.60
CA ASN A 93 19.70 -2.42 -3.75
C ASN A 93 18.94 -1.12 -3.44
N VAL A 94 17.91 -1.23 -2.60
CA VAL A 94 17.13 -0.07 -2.13
C VAL A 94 18.02 0.84 -1.31
N SER A 95 18.69 0.34 -0.27
CA SER A 95 19.59 1.12 0.60
C SER A 95 20.68 1.88 -0.17
N LYS A 96 21.28 1.24 -1.18
CA LYS A 96 22.31 1.86 -2.04
C LYS A 96 21.76 3.01 -2.88
N LYS A 97 20.52 2.89 -3.39
CA LYS A 97 19.84 3.94 -4.16
C LYS A 97 19.40 5.12 -3.29
N ILE A 98 18.98 4.87 -2.04
CA ILE A 98 18.67 5.93 -1.04
C ILE A 98 19.93 6.75 -0.73
N PHE A 99 21.05 6.07 -0.48
CA PHE A 99 22.32 6.72 -0.15
C PHE A 99 22.85 7.56 -1.33
N LEU A 100 22.77 7.05 -2.56
CA LEU A 100 23.19 7.77 -3.76
C LEU A 100 22.30 9.01 -4.04
N PHE A 101 20.98 8.88 -3.87
CA PHE A 101 20.04 9.98 -4.08
C PHE A 101 20.18 11.08 -3.02
N LYS A 102 20.49 10.69 -1.78
CA LYS A 102 20.85 11.64 -0.71
C LYS A 102 22.14 12.39 -1.05
N GLN A 103 23.14 11.75 -1.63
CA GLN A 103 24.36 12.43 -2.08
C GLN A 103 24.10 13.44 -3.21
N ILE A 104 23.28 13.07 -4.19
CA ILE A 104 22.92 13.97 -5.32
C ILE A 104 22.11 15.19 -4.86
N LYS A 105 21.20 15.02 -3.89
CA LYS A 105 20.38 16.14 -3.38
C LYS A 105 21.19 17.09 -2.46
N ILE A 106 22.26 16.61 -1.84
CA ILE A 106 23.20 17.43 -1.04
C ILE A 106 24.12 18.29 -1.93
N VAL A 107 24.46 17.82 -3.13
CA VAL A 107 25.32 18.57 -4.07
C VAL A 107 24.58 19.69 -4.81
N PHE A 108 23.25 19.60 -4.97
CA PHE A 108 22.46 20.54 -5.80
C PHE A 108 21.65 21.58 -5.01
N LEU A 109 21.87 21.72 -3.69
CA LEU A 109 21.26 22.82 -2.92
C LEU A 109 22.30 23.95 -2.76
N PRO A 110 22.29 25.01 -3.59
CA PRO A 110 22.98 26.24 -3.22
C PRO A 110 22.29 26.82 -1.98
N ALA A 111 23.11 27.32 -1.06
CA ALA A 111 22.78 27.89 0.24
C ALA A 111 21.72 29.01 0.18
#